data_AF-A0A7N0TXU5-F1
#
_entry.id   AF-A0A7N0TXU5-F1
#
_cell.length_a   1.000
_cell.length_b   1.000
_cell.length_c   1.000
_cell.angle_alpha   90.00
_cell.angle_beta   90.00
_cell.angle_gamma   90.00
#
_symmetry.space_group_name_H-M   'P 1'
#
loop_
_entity.id
_entity.type
_entity.pdbx_description
1 polymer ?
#
loop_
_entity_poly.entity_id
_entity_poly.type
_entity_poly.pdbx_seq_one_letter_code
_entity_poly.pdbx_strand_id
1 'polypeptide(L)'
;MASKITQQDHVDSHVEMVSLEGKLEDYDLGSGKGVADITLNGSIPVNCSKNSSFHSMPSNGVLESIKIVIFSTKINLLIPFGPAAILVKAFGRHHGWVFFLSLMGIIPLAERLGFATEQLAFFTGPTVGGLLNATFGNATELIISIYALKTGMMRVVQQSLLGSILSNMLLVLGCAFFGGGLVHSHKEQSFNKSAAGVNSGLLLMAVMGLLFPAVLHFTHTEMHYGKSELALSRFSSCVMLIAYAAYLYFQLKSQKDLYDPVEAETPNEGSHVDDDETPEISKWESIVWLAVLTLCISVLSEYLVDAIEGASVAMNIPIAFISVILLPIVGNAAEHASAIMFAVKDKLVSLLFLLCAIR
;
A
#
# COMPACT_ATOMS: atom_id res chain seq x y z
N MET A 1 31.41 -66.72 14.29
CA MET A 1 32.61 -66.15 14.96
C MET A 1 32.12 -64.91 15.70
N ALA A 2 32.20 -64.81 17.03
CA ALA A 2 33.38 -64.82 17.92
C ALA A 2 34.24 -63.55 17.73
N SER A 3 34.64 -62.77 18.75
CA SER A 3 34.57 -62.89 20.23
C SER A 3 34.59 -61.45 20.83
N LYS A 4 33.90 -61.05 21.93
CA LYS A 4 34.14 -61.33 23.38
C LYS A 4 35.58 -60.99 23.84
N ILE A 5 35.88 -60.29 24.95
CA ILE A 5 35.06 -59.65 26.02
C ILE A 5 35.28 -58.10 25.97
N THR A 6 35.37 -57.18 26.97
CA THR A 6 35.36 -57.06 28.46
C THR A 6 34.88 -55.60 28.72
N GLN A 7 33.92 -55.22 29.59
CA GLN A 7 33.82 -55.20 31.07
C GLN A 7 34.93 -54.42 31.84
N GLN A 8 34.68 -53.61 32.90
CA GLN A 8 33.47 -52.89 33.41
C GLN A 8 33.84 -52.10 34.74
N ASP A 9 32.96 -51.18 35.22
CA ASP A 9 32.81 -50.67 36.63
C ASP A 9 33.83 -49.65 37.19
N HIS A 10 33.52 -48.72 38.14
CA HIS A 10 32.25 -48.18 38.73
C HIS A 10 32.57 -46.89 39.55
N VAL A 11 31.53 -46.18 40.07
CA VAL A 11 31.56 -45.15 41.17
C VAL A 11 31.97 -43.73 40.69
N ASP A 12 31.09 -42.70 40.61
CA ASP A 12 30.32 -41.96 41.65
C ASP A 12 31.19 -41.01 42.51
N SER A 13 30.78 -39.81 42.97
CA SER A 13 29.58 -38.97 42.77
C SER A 13 29.83 -37.54 43.35
N HIS A 14 28.77 -36.69 43.42
CA HIS A 14 28.73 -35.29 43.95
C HIS A 14 29.44 -34.22 43.10
N VAL A 15 28.85 -33.07 42.72
CA VAL A 15 27.89 -32.11 43.31
C VAL A 15 28.53 -31.08 44.24
N GLU A 16 28.71 -29.85 43.73
CA GLU A 16 28.25 -28.64 44.42
C GLU A 16 28.06 -27.46 43.43
N MET A 17 27.04 -26.63 43.66
CA MET A 17 27.01 -25.24 43.22
C MET A 17 27.21 -24.36 44.46
N VAL A 18 27.82 -23.19 44.34
CA VAL A 18 27.42 -22.02 45.14
C VAL A 18 27.92 -20.73 44.46
N SER A 19 27.11 -19.67 44.58
CA SER A 19 27.45 -18.30 44.17
C SER A 19 28.06 -17.54 45.34
N LEU A 20 28.86 -16.49 45.11
CA LEU A 20 28.82 -15.30 45.97
C LEU A 20 29.44 -14.06 45.30
N GLU A 21 29.05 -12.90 45.83
CA GLU A 21 29.30 -11.58 45.26
C GLU A 21 30.63 -10.96 45.70
N GLY A 22 31.05 -9.92 44.98
CA GLY A 22 31.60 -8.71 45.62
C GLY A 22 33.08 -8.42 45.40
N LYS A 23 33.35 -7.35 44.65
CA LYS A 23 34.00 -6.15 45.22
C LYS A 23 33.82 -4.91 44.37
N LEU A 24 33.65 -3.79 45.06
CA LEU A 24 33.77 -2.41 44.58
C LEU A 24 35.02 -1.79 45.23
N GLU A 25 35.21 -0.47 45.11
CA GLU A 25 36.31 0.32 45.70
C GLU A 25 37.66 0.10 44.98
N ASP A 26 38.56 1.08 44.82
CA ASP A 26 38.64 2.45 45.37
C ASP A 26 38.71 3.55 44.28
N TYR A 27 38.35 4.79 44.62
CA TYR A 27 39.16 6.01 44.36
C TYR A 27 38.70 7.17 45.27
N ASP A 28 39.67 7.95 45.78
CA ASP A 28 39.55 8.73 47.03
C ASP A 28 39.20 10.24 46.83
N LEU A 29 38.77 10.92 47.91
CA LEU A 29 38.18 12.26 47.91
C LEU A 29 39.02 13.31 48.68
N GLY A 30 39.74 14.17 47.95
CA GLY A 30 40.54 15.27 48.52
C GLY A 30 39.81 16.61 48.64
N SER A 31 39.97 17.34 49.76
CA SER A 31 39.18 18.54 50.12
C SER A 31 40.01 19.81 50.31
N GLY A 32 39.47 20.98 49.91
CA GLY A 32 39.58 22.18 50.75
C GLY A 32 39.91 23.54 50.11
N LYS A 33 38.90 24.43 50.10
CA LYS A 33 38.96 25.91 50.29
C LYS A 33 39.61 26.81 49.20
N GLY A 34 38.81 27.79 48.76
CA GLY A 34 39.26 29.04 48.13
C GLY A 34 38.08 29.97 47.89
N VAL A 35 38.05 31.15 48.53
CA VAL A 35 36.94 32.13 48.43
C VAL A 35 37.45 33.42 47.78
N ALA A 36 36.73 33.92 46.77
CA ALA A 36 36.88 35.29 46.26
C ALA A 36 35.58 35.74 45.55
N ASP A 37 34.87 36.69 46.15
CA ASP A 37 33.74 37.36 45.51
C ASP A 37 34.22 38.38 44.46
N ILE A 38 33.62 38.34 43.26
CA ILE A 38 33.54 39.52 42.38
C ILE A 38 32.10 39.63 41.86
N THR A 39 31.29 40.42 42.54
CA THR A 39 29.98 40.84 42.04
C THR A 39 30.13 42.12 41.21
N LEU A 40 29.67 42.11 39.95
CA LEU A 40 29.42 43.32 39.19
C LEU A 40 28.01 43.29 38.60
N ASN A 41 27.17 44.23 39.05
CA ASN A 41 25.81 44.40 38.56
C ASN A 41 25.81 45.03 37.16
N GLY A 42 25.07 44.43 36.22
CA GLY A 42 24.79 44.98 34.90
C GLY A 42 23.37 44.60 34.48
N SER A 43 22.43 45.53 34.59
CA SER A 43 20.99 45.24 34.52
C SER A 43 20.34 45.65 33.20
N ILE A 44 19.65 44.71 32.55
CA ILE A 44 18.50 44.92 31.63
C ILE A 44 18.87 45.56 30.26
N PRO A 45 18.16 45.25 29.14
CA PRO A 45 16.88 44.54 29.01
C PRO A 45 16.88 43.24 28.19
N VAL A 46 15.86 42.41 28.43
CA VAL A 46 15.36 41.41 27.48
C VAL A 46 14.69 42.15 26.32
N ASN A 47 15.29 42.15 25.13
CA ASN A 47 14.66 42.70 23.93
C ASN A 47 13.92 41.61 23.15
N CYS A 48 12.61 41.49 23.37
CA CYS A 48 11.76 40.54 22.66
C CYS A 48 11.44 41.03 21.23
N SER A 49 12.43 40.91 20.33
CA SER A 49 12.26 41.30 18.93
C SER A 49 11.36 40.29 18.20
N LYS A 50 10.07 40.63 18.07
CA LYS A 50 9.13 39.92 17.19
C LYS A 50 9.46 40.20 15.72
N ASN A 51 10.50 39.56 15.20
CA ASN A 51 10.68 39.41 13.76
C ASN A 51 9.68 38.36 13.24
N SER A 52 8.41 38.74 13.18
CA SER A 52 7.41 38.06 12.36
C SER A 52 7.71 38.38 10.89
N SER A 53 8.77 37.75 10.34
CA SER A 53 9.00 37.69 8.91
C SER A 53 7.89 36.84 8.29
N PHE A 54 6.77 37.50 8.03
CA PHE A 54 5.63 36.96 7.31
C PHE A 54 6.09 36.63 5.89
N HIS A 55 6.60 35.40 5.72
CA HIS A 55 7.17 34.96 4.46
C HIS A 55 6.02 34.88 3.45
N SER A 56 5.92 35.89 2.59
CA SER A 56 4.88 35.98 1.58
C SER A 56 4.97 34.75 0.69
N MET A 57 4.01 33.83 0.82
CA MET A 57 3.92 32.69 -0.09
C MET A 57 3.82 33.23 -1.52
N PRO A 58 4.68 32.78 -2.46
CA PRO A 58 4.51 33.15 -3.85
C PRO A 58 3.17 32.62 -4.33
N SER A 59 2.38 33.45 -5.01
CA SER A 59 1.04 33.10 -5.52
C SER A 59 1.06 32.03 -6.64
N ASN A 60 2.19 31.35 -6.82
CA ASN A 60 2.44 30.32 -7.82
C ASN A 60 2.15 28.91 -7.27
N GLY A 61 2.11 28.71 -5.94
CA GLY A 61 1.99 27.39 -5.32
C GLY A 61 0.88 26.52 -5.91
N VAL A 62 -0.35 27.05 -6.03
CA VAL A 62 -1.48 26.31 -6.61
C VAL A 62 -1.25 25.93 -8.08
N LEU A 63 -0.60 26.78 -8.88
CA LEU A 63 -0.23 26.46 -10.27
C LEU A 63 0.89 25.42 -10.34
N GLU A 64 1.80 25.43 -9.37
CA GLU A 64 2.90 24.47 -9.22
C GLU A 64 2.37 23.09 -8.79
N SER A 65 1.47 23.03 -7.80
CA SER A 65 0.75 21.82 -7.39
C SER A 65 -0.18 21.29 -8.50
N ILE A 66 -0.86 22.16 -9.26
CA ILE A 66 -1.57 21.76 -10.50
C ILE A 66 -0.60 21.14 -11.49
N LYS A 67 0.57 21.74 -11.71
CA LYS A 67 1.58 21.23 -12.64
C LYS A 67 2.16 19.89 -12.18
N ILE A 68 2.42 19.71 -10.90
CA ILE A 68 2.88 18.46 -10.29
C ILE A 68 1.83 17.37 -10.49
N VAL A 69 0.59 17.58 -10.02
CA VAL A 69 -0.48 16.57 -10.10
C VAL A 69 -0.88 16.26 -11.54
N ILE A 70 -0.93 17.25 -12.45
CA ILE A 70 -1.37 17.03 -13.84
C ILE A 70 -0.22 16.65 -14.80
N PHE A 71 1.06 16.92 -14.50
CA PHE A 71 2.17 16.69 -15.47
C PHE A 71 3.43 15.99 -14.95
N SER A 72 3.51 15.56 -13.68
CA SER A 72 4.72 14.90 -13.15
C SER A 72 5.04 13.53 -13.79
N THR A 73 4.04 12.69 -14.05
CA THR A 73 4.23 11.33 -14.64
C THR A 73 3.96 11.28 -16.14
N LYS A 74 4.70 10.40 -16.83
CA LYS A 74 4.46 10.08 -18.26
C LYS A 74 3.05 9.51 -18.52
N ILE A 75 2.43 8.91 -17.50
CA ILE A 75 1.08 8.35 -17.55
C ILE A 75 0.02 9.45 -17.68
N ASN A 76 0.27 10.66 -17.17
CA ASN A 76 -0.67 11.78 -17.28
C ASN A 76 -0.94 12.25 -18.73
N LEU A 77 -0.13 11.80 -19.71
CA LEU A 77 -0.45 11.92 -21.14
C LEU A 77 -1.83 11.31 -21.50
N LEU A 78 -2.35 10.40 -20.68
CA LEU A 78 -3.65 9.75 -20.87
C LEU A 78 -4.83 10.59 -20.32
N ILE A 79 -4.60 11.64 -19.52
CA ILE A 79 -5.68 12.47 -18.92
C ILE A 79 -6.69 12.98 -19.97
N PRO A 80 -6.30 13.43 -21.17
CA PRO A 80 -7.24 13.86 -22.21
C PRO A 80 -8.23 12.78 -22.67
N PHE A 81 -7.94 11.48 -22.48
CA PHE A 81 -8.88 10.41 -22.84
C PHE A 81 -10.14 10.40 -21.97
N GLY A 82 -10.05 10.89 -20.72
CA GLY A 82 -11.21 11.06 -19.84
C GLY A 82 -12.26 11.99 -20.46
N PRO A 83 -11.96 13.29 -20.68
CA PRO A 83 -12.84 14.21 -21.40
C PRO A 83 -13.24 13.72 -22.80
N ALA A 84 -12.33 13.04 -23.53
CA ALA A 84 -12.67 12.45 -24.83
C ALA A 84 -13.74 11.36 -24.72
N ALA A 85 -13.77 10.55 -23.66
CA ALA A 85 -14.83 9.56 -23.44
C ALA A 85 -16.20 10.23 -23.25
N ILE A 86 -16.25 11.35 -22.52
CA ILE A 86 -17.47 12.16 -22.33
C ILE A 86 -17.96 12.71 -23.68
N LEU A 87 -17.04 13.29 -24.47
CA LEU A 87 -17.36 13.83 -25.79
C LEU A 87 -17.84 12.72 -26.75
N VAL A 88 -17.19 11.55 -26.79
CA VAL A 88 -17.63 10.44 -27.63
C VAL A 88 -18.99 9.89 -27.19
N LYS A 89 -19.27 9.77 -25.88
CA LYS A 89 -20.60 9.39 -25.37
C LYS A 89 -21.69 10.41 -25.74
N ALA A 90 -21.34 11.70 -25.85
CA ALA A 90 -22.25 12.76 -26.30
C ALA A 90 -22.47 12.79 -27.83
N PHE A 91 -21.45 12.48 -28.64
CA PHE A 91 -21.52 12.54 -30.10
C PHE A 91 -21.94 11.21 -30.78
N GLY A 92 -21.89 10.05 -30.11
CA GLY A 92 -22.34 8.80 -30.71
C GLY A 92 -22.37 7.57 -29.81
N ARG A 93 -23.14 6.56 -30.21
CA ARG A 93 -23.28 5.29 -29.47
C ARG A 93 -22.15 4.29 -29.73
N HIS A 94 -20.91 4.76 -29.83
CA HIS A 94 -19.74 3.92 -30.09
C HIS A 94 -19.23 3.26 -28.79
N HIS A 95 -20.00 2.31 -28.25
CA HIS A 95 -19.74 1.67 -26.96
C HIS A 95 -18.29 1.16 -26.79
N GLY A 96 -17.68 0.54 -27.82
CA GLY A 96 -16.27 0.12 -27.76
C GLY A 96 -15.27 1.27 -27.59
N TRP A 97 -15.49 2.42 -28.25
CA TRP A 97 -14.66 3.62 -28.08
C TRP A 97 -14.91 4.31 -26.74
N VAL A 98 -16.17 4.39 -26.27
CA VAL A 98 -16.49 4.93 -24.93
C VAL A 98 -15.82 4.09 -23.84
N PHE A 99 -15.87 2.76 -23.94
CA PHE A 99 -15.18 1.85 -23.04
C PHE A 99 -13.66 2.09 -23.05
N PHE A 100 -13.02 2.04 -24.23
CA PHE A 100 -11.57 2.19 -24.34
C PHE A 100 -11.07 3.57 -23.84
N LEU A 101 -11.78 4.65 -24.18
CA LEU A 101 -11.41 6.00 -23.74
C LEU A 101 -11.64 6.19 -22.23
N SER A 102 -12.71 5.62 -21.66
CA SER A 102 -12.93 5.65 -20.20
C SER A 102 -11.85 4.84 -19.47
N LEU A 103 -11.51 3.66 -20.00
CA LEU A 103 -10.46 2.78 -19.47
C LEU A 103 -9.10 3.49 -19.44
N MET A 104 -8.69 4.11 -20.56
CA MET A 104 -7.47 4.91 -20.64
C MET A 104 -7.52 6.17 -19.77
N GLY A 105 -8.68 6.82 -19.66
CA GLY A 105 -8.87 8.03 -18.85
C GLY A 105 -8.81 7.79 -17.34
N ILE A 106 -9.18 6.58 -16.87
CA ILE A 106 -9.14 6.25 -15.44
C ILE A 106 -7.72 5.94 -14.97
N ILE A 107 -6.86 5.31 -15.78
CA ILE A 107 -5.46 4.96 -15.43
C ILE A 107 -4.69 6.12 -14.75
N PRO A 108 -4.54 7.33 -15.35
CA PRO A 108 -3.83 8.44 -14.71
C PRO A 108 -4.55 9.00 -13.49
N LEU A 109 -5.90 8.95 -13.46
CA LEU A 109 -6.67 9.41 -12.31
C LEU A 109 -6.48 8.48 -11.11
N ALA A 110 -6.39 7.16 -11.33
CA ALA A 110 -6.12 6.16 -10.31
C ALA A 110 -4.70 6.32 -9.74
N GLU A 111 -3.69 6.50 -10.60
CA GLU A 111 -2.32 6.84 -10.20
C GLU A 111 -2.31 8.09 -9.31
N ARG A 112 -2.98 9.17 -9.75
CA ARG A 112 -3.03 10.42 -9.01
C ARG A 112 -3.89 10.38 -7.75
N LEU A 113 -4.88 9.50 -7.66
CA LEU A 113 -5.64 9.27 -6.44
C LEU A 113 -4.77 8.58 -5.39
N GLY A 114 -3.93 7.62 -5.80
CA GLY A 114 -2.90 7.02 -4.94
C GLY A 114 -1.95 8.08 -4.39
N PHE A 115 -1.31 8.87 -5.26
CA PHE A 115 -0.43 9.97 -4.88
C PHE A 115 -1.10 10.99 -3.94
N ALA A 116 -2.33 11.45 -4.24
CA ALA A 116 -3.05 12.39 -3.39
C ALA A 116 -3.42 11.80 -2.00
N THR A 117 -3.60 10.48 -1.92
CA THR A 117 -3.85 9.76 -0.66
C THR A 117 -2.58 9.67 0.19
N GLU A 118 -1.46 9.33 -0.43
CA GLU A 118 -0.13 9.27 0.17
C GLU A 118 0.32 10.63 0.71
N GLN A 119 0.20 11.67 -0.12
CA GLN A 119 0.45 13.07 0.28
C GLN A 119 -0.45 13.51 1.45
N LEU A 120 -1.67 12.99 1.59
CA LEU A 120 -2.54 13.26 2.76
C LEU A 120 -2.16 12.43 4.00
N ALA A 121 -1.50 11.28 3.84
CA ALA A 121 -1.06 10.42 4.95
C ALA A 121 -0.03 11.14 5.84
N PHE A 122 0.96 11.82 5.23
CA PHE A 122 1.96 12.63 5.95
C PHE A 122 1.33 13.64 6.93
N PHE A 123 0.22 14.27 6.53
CA PHE A 123 -0.47 15.28 7.35
C PHE A 123 -1.52 14.71 8.33
N THR A 124 -1.70 13.39 8.39
CA THR A 124 -2.72 12.74 9.23
C THR A 124 -2.15 11.72 10.23
N GLY A 125 -0.88 11.32 10.06
CA GLY A 125 -0.15 10.45 10.99
C GLY A 125 -0.48 8.97 10.83
N PRO A 126 0.39 8.04 11.30
CA PRO A 126 0.42 6.66 10.79
C PRO A 126 -0.92 5.92 10.83
N THR A 127 -1.68 6.02 11.93
CA THR A 127 -2.97 5.33 12.08
C THR A 127 -4.05 5.84 11.12
N VAL A 128 -4.12 7.15 10.86
CA VAL A 128 -5.13 7.72 9.96
C VAL A 128 -4.66 7.67 8.51
N GLY A 129 -3.37 7.92 8.26
CA GLY A 129 -2.75 7.78 6.94
C GLY A 129 -2.84 6.36 6.40
N GLY A 130 -2.60 5.34 7.24
CA GLY A 130 -2.77 3.94 6.87
C GLY A 130 -4.22 3.58 6.52
N LEU A 131 -5.21 4.09 7.29
CA LEU A 131 -6.63 3.89 6.98
C LEU A 131 -7.08 4.65 5.72
N LEU A 132 -6.56 5.86 5.49
CA LEU A 132 -6.78 6.61 4.27
C LEU A 132 -6.20 5.86 3.06
N ASN A 133 -4.98 5.33 3.16
CA ASN A 133 -4.38 4.52 2.10
C ASN A 133 -5.23 3.26 1.85
N ALA A 134 -5.57 2.50 2.89
CA ALA A 134 -6.43 1.32 2.79
C ALA A 134 -7.79 1.59 2.10
N THR A 135 -8.35 2.79 2.26
CA THR A 135 -9.64 3.17 1.67
C THR A 135 -9.50 3.77 0.27
N PHE A 136 -8.68 4.81 0.10
CA PHE A 136 -8.65 5.63 -1.11
C PHE A 136 -7.71 5.11 -2.20
N GLY A 137 -6.62 4.40 -1.86
CA GLY A 137 -5.83 3.70 -2.87
C GLY A 137 -6.62 2.60 -3.58
N ASN A 138 -7.61 2.02 -2.89
CA ASN A 138 -8.58 1.07 -3.44
C ASN A 138 -9.80 1.71 -4.14
N ALA A 139 -9.98 3.03 -4.02
CA ALA A 139 -11.26 3.65 -4.37
C ALA A 139 -11.61 3.48 -5.86
N THR A 140 -10.62 3.38 -6.76
CA THR A 140 -10.88 3.09 -8.19
C THR A 140 -11.61 1.76 -8.39
N GLU A 141 -11.09 0.65 -7.84
CA GLU A 141 -11.75 -0.67 -7.96
C GLU A 141 -13.10 -0.68 -7.22
N LEU A 142 -13.17 -0.06 -6.04
CA LEU A 142 -14.40 0.02 -5.25
C LEU A 142 -15.50 0.83 -5.96
N ILE A 143 -15.16 1.93 -6.63
CA ILE A 143 -16.11 2.76 -7.38
C ILE A 143 -16.61 2.01 -8.62
N ILE A 144 -15.71 1.42 -9.41
CA ILE A 144 -16.08 0.59 -10.59
C ILE A 144 -16.99 -0.55 -10.14
N SER A 145 -16.65 -1.22 -9.04
CA SER A 145 -17.44 -2.31 -8.45
C SER A 145 -18.82 -1.85 -8.00
N ILE A 146 -18.94 -0.72 -7.29
CA ILE A 146 -20.24 -0.17 -6.86
C ILE A 146 -21.12 0.20 -8.06
N TYR A 147 -20.55 0.78 -9.12
CA TYR A 147 -21.29 1.05 -10.35
C TYR A 147 -21.78 -0.23 -11.03
N ALA A 148 -20.92 -1.25 -11.18
CA ALA A 148 -21.30 -2.54 -11.76
C ALA A 148 -22.30 -3.33 -10.89
N LEU A 149 -22.27 -3.19 -9.56
CA LEU A 149 -23.33 -3.70 -8.67
C LEU A 149 -24.66 -2.98 -8.93
N LYS A 150 -24.65 -1.65 -9.07
CA LYS A 150 -25.86 -0.85 -9.32
C LYS A 150 -26.50 -1.13 -10.69
N THR A 151 -25.71 -1.51 -11.70
CA THR A 151 -26.23 -1.98 -13.01
C THR A 151 -26.58 -3.47 -13.03
N GLY A 152 -26.47 -4.18 -11.90
CA GLY A 152 -26.82 -5.60 -11.77
C GLY A 152 -25.77 -6.58 -12.32
N MET A 153 -24.61 -6.09 -12.75
CA MET A 153 -23.53 -6.89 -13.33
C MET A 153 -22.69 -7.61 -12.25
N MET A 154 -23.34 -8.38 -11.38
CA MET A 154 -22.72 -9.16 -10.29
C MET A 154 -21.50 -9.97 -10.74
N ARG A 155 -21.60 -10.59 -11.93
CA ARG A 155 -20.51 -11.41 -12.51
C ARG A 155 -19.27 -10.59 -12.87
N VAL A 156 -19.42 -9.34 -13.34
CA VAL A 156 -18.30 -8.43 -13.62
C VAL A 156 -17.54 -8.14 -12.33
N VAL A 157 -18.27 -7.86 -11.23
CA VAL A 157 -17.68 -7.55 -9.91
C VAL A 157 -16.98 -8.75 -9.29
N GLN A 158 -17.60 -9.93 -9.36
CA GLN A 158 -16.96 -11.18 -8.93
C GLN A 158 -15.67 -11.46 -9.72
N GLN A 159 -15.67 -11.14 -11.02
CA GLN A 159 -14.54 -11.35 -11.90
C GLN A 159 -13.43 -10.29 -11.76
N SER A 160 -13.77 -9.03 -11.45
CA SER A 160 -12.76 -7.99 -11.19
C SER A 160 -12.04 -8.24 -9.87
N LEU A 161 -12.76 -8.55 -8.79
CA LEU A 161 -12.15 -8.85 -7.48
C LEU A 161 -11.19 -10.05 -7.54
N LEU A 162 -11.59 -11.13 -8.23
CA LEU A 162 -10.70 -12.27 -8.48
C LEU A 162 -9.52 -11.89 -9.39
N GLY A 163 -9.75 -11.03 -10.38
CA GLY A 163 -8.73 -10.50 -11.28
C GLY A 163 -7.72 -9.58 -10.57
N SER A 164 -8.14 -8.83 -9.54
CA SER A 164 -7.31 -7.96 -8.71
C SER A 164 -6.31 -8.78 -7.90
N ILE A 165 -6.79 -9.82 -7.21
CA ILE A 165 -5.95 -10.80 -6.51
C ILE A 165 -4.93 -11.45 -7.48
N LEU A 166 -5.38 -11.90 -8.66
CA LEU A 166 -4.50 -12.52 -9.68
C LEU A 166 -3.51 -11.53 -10.28
N SER A 167 -3.90 -10.27 -10.49
CA SER A 167 -3.05 -9.20 -10.99
C SER A 167 -1.90 -8.95 -10.01
N ASN A 168 -2.23 -8.67 -8.75
CA ASN A 168 -1.22 -8.36 -7.73
C ASN A 168 -0.30 -9.57 -7.45
N MET A 169 -0.85 -10.79 -7.41
CA MET A 169 -0.06 -12.02 -7.23
C MET A 169 0.89 -12.36 -8.39
N LEU A 170 0.46 -12.19 -9.65
CA LEU A 170 1.17 -12.74 -10.81
C LEU A 170 1.69 -11.66 -11.76
N LEU A 171 0.83 -10.72 -12.15
CA LEU A 171 1.20 -9.69 -13.13
C LEU A 171 2.16 -8.67 -12.51
N VAL A 172 1.80 -8.09 -11.36
CA VAL A 172 2.62 -7.03 -10.76
C VAL A 172 3.90 -7.62 -10.16
N LEU A 173 3.80 -8.72 -9.40
CA LEU A 173 4.96 -9.43 -8.87
C LEU A 173 5.91 -9.88 -10.00
N GLY A 174 5.36 -10.43 -11.08
CA GLY A 174 6.12 -10.87 -12.26
C GLY A 174 6.79 -9.71 -12.99
N CYS A 175 6.08 -8.61 -13.25
CA CYS A 175 6.65 -7.42 -13.88
C CYS A 175 7.70 -6.74 -13.01
N ALA A 176 7.52 -6.73 -11.68
CA ALA A 176 8.48 -6.18 -10.73
C ALA A 176 9.77 -7.02 -10.67
N PHE A 177 9.67 -8.35 -10.55
CA PHE A 177 10.83 -9.23 -10.61
C PHE A 177 11.54 -9.20 -11.98
N PHE A 178 10.78 -9.12 -13.08
CA PHE A 178 11.35 -9.01 -14.42
C PHE A 178 12.08 -7.67 -14.63
N GLY A 179 11.47 -6.55 -14.22
CA GLY A 179 12.07 -5.21 -14.31
C GLY A 179 13.29 -5.05 -13.40
N GLY A 180 13.17 -5.45 -12.13
CA GLY A 180 14.26 -5.42 -11.16
C GLY A 180 15.43 -6.31 -11.58
N GLY A 181 15.15 -7.55 -12.03
CA GLY A 181 16.17 -8.48 -12.51
C GLY A 181 16.82 -8.09 -13.84
N LEU A 182 16.13 -7.35 -14.72
CA LEU A 182 16.70 -6.82 -15.97
C LEU A 182 17.61 -5.60 -15.73
N VAL A 183 17.35 -4.82 -14.68
CA VAL A 183 18.21 -3.69 -14.26
C VAL A 183 19.38 -4.17 -13.41
N HIS A 184 19.14 -5.12 -12.51
CA HIS A 184 20.12 -5.66 -11.56
C HIS A 184 20.61 -7.07 -11.93
N SER A 185 20.82 -7.37 -13.22
CA SER A 185 21.16 -8.73 -13.71
C SER A 185 22.47 -9.34 -13.17
N HIS A 186 23.23 -8.62 -12.34
CA HIS A 186 24.44 -9.07 -11.64
C HIS A 186 24.27 -9.19 -10.11
N LYS A 187 23.08 -8.98 -9.57
CA LYS A 187 22.79 -8.99 -8.12
C LYS A 187 21.48 -9.73 -7.82
N GLU A 188 21.51 -10.65 -6.86
CA GLU A 188 20.27 -11.19 -6.28
C GLU A 188 19.64 -10.15 -5.35
N GLN A 189 18.40 -9.75 -5.66
CA GLN A 189 17.65 -8.78 -4.87
C GLN A 189 17.04 -9.47 -3.63
N SER A 190 17.39 -9.00 -2.42
CA SER A 190 16.98 -9.64 -1.16
C SER A 190 15.66 -9.07 -0.62
N PHE A 191 14.90 -9.91 0.09
CA PHE A 191 13.63 -9.53 0.72
C PHE A 191 13.47 -10.12 2.12
N ASN A 192 12.65 -9.49 2.96
CA ASN A 192 12.40 -9.94 4.33
C ASN A 192 11.52 -11.21 4.33
N LYS A 193 12.15 -12.37 4.61
CA LYS A 193 11.50 -13.69 4.64
C LYS A 193 10.41 -13.82 5.72
N SER A 194 10.48 -13.04 6.80
CA SER A 194 9.46 -13.05 7.85
C SER A 194 8.19 -12.32 7.41
N ALA A 195 8.34 -11.09 6.89
CA ALA A 195 7.22 -10.33 6.30
C ALA A 195 6.58 -11.09 5.12
N ALA A 196 7.39 -11.72 4.28
CA ALA A 196 6.94 -12.61 3.20
C ALA A 196 6.00 -13.73 3.70
N GLY A 197 6.41 -14.44 4.76
CA GLY A 197 5.65 -15.55 5.33
C GLY A 197 4.34 -15.11 5.99
N VAL A 198 4.35 -13.98 6.70
CA VAL A 198 3.13 -13.43 7.32
C VAL A 198 2.13 -12.99 6.24
N ASN A 199 2.57 -12.17 5.28
CA ASN A 199 1.67 -11.61 4.28
C ASN A 199 1.11 -12.70 3.34
N SER A 200 1.95 -13.64 2.87
CA SER A 200 1.46 -14.77 2.05
C SER A 200 0.55 -15.72 2.83
N GLY A 201 0.76 -15.92 4.14
CA GLY A 201 -0.12 -16.68 5.01
C GLY A 201 -1.49 -16.03 5.19
N LEU A 202 -1.53 -14.71 5.40
CA LEU A 202 -2.78 -13.94 5.47
C LEU A 202 -3.54 -14.00 4.12
N LEU A 203 -2.82 -13.84 3.00
CA LEU A 203 -3.40 -13.85 1.66
C LEU A 203 -3.96 -15.24 1.29
N LEU A 204 -3.27 -16.31 1.69
CA LEU A 204 -3.79 -17.68 1.59
C LEU A 204 -5.09 -17.86 2.39
N MET A 205 -5.15 -17.35 3.62
CA MET A 205 -6.37 -17.40 4.45
C MET A 205 -7.53 -16.63 3.80
N ALA A 206 -7.27 -15.46 3.21
CA ALA A 206 -8.28 -14.69 2.48
C ALA A 206 -8.83 -15.45 1.26
N VAL A 207 -7.95 -16.03 0.42
CA VAL A 207 -8.35 -16.85 -0.74
C VAL A 207 -9.16 -18.07 -0.30
N MET A 208 -8.79 -18.75 0.79
CA MET A 208 -9.57 -19.88 1.33
C MET A 208 -10.98 -19.45 1.82
N GLY A 209 -11.10 -18.26 2.42
CA GLY A 209 -12.39 -17.68 2.81
C GLY A 209 -13.32 -17.36 1.64
N LEU A 210 -12.76 -16.99 0.48
CA LEU A 210 -13.49 -16.75 -0.77
C LEU A 210 -13.82 -18.06 -1.53
N LEU A 211 -12.99 -19.09 -1.42
CA LEU A 211 -13.22 -20.39 -2.06
C LEU A 211 -14.40 -21.16 -1.45
N PHE A 212 -14.65 -21.04 -0.15
CA PHE A 212 -15.67 -21.87 0.52
C PHE A 212 -17.11 -21.66 -0.01
N PRO A 213 -17.61 -20.42 -0.24
CA PRO A 213 -18.87 -20.21 -0.95
C PRO A 213 -18.84 -20.66 -2.42
N ALA A 214 -17.73 -20.42 -3.12
CA ALA A 214 -17.59 -20.76 -4.54
C ALA A 214 -17.63 -22.29 -4.80
N VAL A 215 -17.04 -23.08 -3.90
CA VAL A 215 -17.12 -24.54 -3.92
C VAL A 215 -18.56 -24.99 -3.69
N LEU A 216 -19.30 -24.43 -2.72
CA LEU A 216 -20.69 -24.81 -2.46
C LEU A 216 -21.61 -24.54 -3.67
N HIS A 217 -21.42 -23.40 -4.34
CA HIS A 217 -22.12 -23.09 -5.59
C HIS A 217 -21.78 -24.12 -6.70
N PHE A 218 -20.51 -24.50 -6.85
CA PHE A 218 -20.07 -25.43 -7.90
C PHE A 218 -20.48 -26.89 -7.65
N THR A 219 -20.47 -27.36 -6.41
CA THR A 219 -20.87 -28.74 -6.06
C THR A 219 -22.39 -28.93 -6.00
N HIS A 220 -23.16 -27.83 -5.94
CA HIS A 220 -24.60 -27.82 -5.70
C HIS A 220 -25.03 -28.60 -4.43
N THR A 221 -24.14 -28.80 -3.45
CA THR A 221 -24.40 -29.54 -2.21
C THR A 221 -25.13 -28.70 -1.15
N GLU A 222 -25.98 -27.76 -1.58
CA GLU A 222 -26.70 -26.86 -0.68
C GLU A 222 -28.10 -27.35 -0.32
N MET A 223 -28.48 -27.14 0.95
CA MET A 223 -29.80 -27.48 1.49
C MET A 223 -30.94 -26.68 0.85
N HIS A 224 -30.68 -25.42 0.47
CA HIS A 224 -31.66 -24.52 -0.12
C HIS A 224 -31.02 -23.72 -1.26
N TYR A 225 -31.31 -24.12 -2.51
CA TYR A 225 -30.71 -23.57 -3.73
C TYR A 225 -30.64 -22.04 -3.76
N GLY A 226 -29.43 -21.49 -3.95
CA GLY A 226 -29.08 -20.06 -3.95
C GLY A 226 -29.22 -19.34 -2.59
N LYS A 227 -30.02 -19.86 -1.65
CA LYS A 227 -30.22 -19.28 -0.32
C LYS A 227 -29.08 -19.65 0.63
N SER A 228 -28.60 -20.90 0.58
CA SER A 228 -27.48 -21.34 1.40
C SER A 228 -26.17 -20.68 0.94
N GLU A 229 -25.91 -20.64 -0.38
CA GLU A 229 -24.78 -19.89 -0.96
C GLU A 229 -24.78 -18.41 -0.50
N LEU A 230 -25.88 -17.68 -0.69
CA LEU A 230 -25.94 -16.25 -0.36
C LEU A 230 -25.81 -15.98 1.15
N ALA A 231 -26.38 -16.83 2.00
CA ALA A 231 -26.21 -16.75 3.45
C ALA A 231 -24.75 -16.99 3.86
N LEU A 232 -24.09 -17.98 3.24
CA LEU A 232 -22.70 -18.33 3.51
C LEU A 232 -21.74 -17.23 3.01
N SER A 233 -21.96 -16.67 1.83
CA SER A 233 -21.19 -15.55 1.29
C SER A 233 -21.26 -14.32 2.20
N ARG A 234 -22.44 -14.01 2.75
CA ARG A 234 -22.62 -12.92 3.73
C ARG A 234 -21.92 -13.21 5.05
N PHE A 235 -21.98 -14.45 5.55
CA PHE A 235 -21.26 -14.85 6.76
C PHE A 235 -19.74 -14.76 6.57
N SER A 236 -19.20 -15.29 5.47
CA SER A 236 -17.77 -15.21 5.14
C SER A 236 -17.32 -13.74 5.02
N SER A 237 -18.09 -12.90 4.32
CA SER A 237 -17.82 -11.46 4.22
C SER A 237 -17.75 -10.76 5.60
N CYS A 238 -18.66 -11.08 6.52
CA CYS A 238 -18.63 -10.52 7.88
C CYS A 238 -17.39 -10.99 8.68
N VAL A 239 -17.03 -12.28 8.57
CA VAL A 239 -15.84 -12.83 9.22
C VAL A 239 -14.56 -12.21 8.66
N MET A 240 -14.47 -12.07 7.33
CA MET A 240 -13.35 -11.41 6.65
C MET A 240 -13.23 -9.94 7.04
N LEU A 241 -14.35 -9.20 7.16
CA LEU A 241 -14.34 -7.80 7.61
C LEU A 241 -13.81 -7.66 9.05
N ILE A 242 -14.16 -8.59 9.95
CA ILE A 242 -13.65 -8.60 11.33
C ILE A 242 -12.15 -8.95 11.35
N ALA A 243 -11.73 -9.94 10.55
CA ALA A 243 -10.32 -10.31 10.43
C ALA A 243 -9.47 -9.16 9.85
N TYR A 244 -10.00 -8.45 8.85
CA TYR A 244 -9.37 -7.28 8.24
C TYR A 244 -9.28 -6.10 9.23
N ALA A 245 -10.33 -5.81 9.98
CA ALA A 245 -10.31 -4.78 11.02
C ALA A 245 -9.31 -5.12 12.15
N ALA A 246 -9.19 -6.40 12.52
CA ALA A 246 -8.18 -6.87 13.47
C ALA A 246 -6.74 -6.78 12.92
N TYR A 247 -6.55 -7.09 11.63
CA TYR A 247 -5.28 -6.92 10.92
C TYR A 247 -4.85 -5.44 10.88
N LEU A 248 -5.73 -4.53 10.44
CA LEU A 248 -5.45 -3.08 10.45
C LEU A 248 -5.16 -2.58 11.87
N TYR A 249 -5.92 -3.00 12.88
CA TYR A 249 -5.65 -2.63 14.28
C TYR A 249 -4.28 -3.13 14.77
N PHE A 250 -3.86 -4.34 14.37
CA PHE A 250 -2.55 -4.87 14.71
C PHE A 250 -1.43 -4.12 13.97
N GLN A 251 -1.57 -3.90 12.66
CA GLN A 251 -0.62 -3.18 11.82
C GLN A 251 -0.39 -1.74 12.34
N LEU A 252 -1.47 -0.97 12.50
CA LEU A 252 -1.44 0.45 12.88
C LEU A 252 -1.09 0.70 14.36
N LYS A 253 -0.99 -0.35 15.19
CA LYS A 253 -0.64 -0.26 16.62
C LYS A 253 0.67 -0.96 16.99
N SER A 254 0.95 -2.11 16.39
CA SER A 254 2.00 -3.04 16.81
C SER A 254 3.23 -3.06 15.90
N GLN A 255 3.19 -2.39 14.75
CA GLN A 255 4.32 -2.24 13.84
C GLN A 255 4.71 -0.76 13.64
N LYS A 256 4.79 0.01 14.72
CA LYS A 256 5.43 1.34 14.65
C LYS A 256 6.89 1.21 14.21
N ASP A 257 7.60 0.26 14.81
CA ASP A 257 9.03 0.04 14.56
C ASP A 257 9.32 -0.91 13.38
N LEU A 258 8.29 -1.26 12.58
CA LEU A 258 8.43 -2.05 11.34
C LEU A 258 7.61 -1.48 10.17
N TYR A 259 6.92 -0.35 10.39
CA TYR A 259 6.12 0.37 9.42
C TYR A 259 6.11 1.89 9.70
N ASP A 260 7.24 2.42 10.18
CA ASP A 260 7.76 3.63 9.57
C ASP A 260 7.96 3.37 8.05
N PRO A 261 7.80 4.38 7.18
CA PRO A 261 8.18 4.24 5.78
C PRO A 261 9.65 3.85 5.69
N VAL A 262 9.98 2.85 4.85
CA VAL A 262 11.32 2.25 4.76
C VAL A 262 12.25 3.12 3.90
N GLU A 263 12.38 4.37 4.36
CA GLU A 263 13.26 5.43 3.89
C GLU A 263 14.36 5.73 4.93
N ALA A 264 14.10 5.45 6.21
CA ALA A 264 14.89 5.95 7.34
C ALA A 264 16.11 5.11 7.79
N GLU A 265 16.31 3.88 7.27
CA GLU A 265 17.42 3.00 7.71
C GLU A 265 18.39 2.58 6.59
N THR A 266 19.34 3.45 6.28
CA THR A 266 20.66 3.04 5.74
C THR A 266 21.79 3.82 6.42
N PRO A 267 22.65 3.18 7.25
CA PRO A 267 23.79 3.86 7.85
C PRO A 267 24.97 3.95 6.87
N ASN A 268 25.17 5.14 6.30
CA ASN A 268 26.41 5.63 5.66
C ASN A 268 27.18 4.69 4.71
N GLU A 269 27.01 4.86 3.39
CA GLU A 269 28.14 5.20 2.50
C GLU A 269 27.67 6.25 1.47
N GLY A 270 28.51 7.22 1.12
CA GLY A 270 28.05 8.53 0.65
C GLY A 270 27.95 8.73 -0.87
N SER A 271 26.77 9.14 -1.34
CA SER A 271 26.63 10.02 -2.51
C SER A 271 25.33 10.85 -2.39
N HIS A 272 25.39 12.15 -2.70
CA HIS A 272 24.24 13.06 -2.58
C HIS A 272 23.30 12.99 -3.79
N VAL A 273 22.06 12.57 -3.57
CA VAL A 273 20.84 13.16 -4.14
C VAL A 273 19.77 13.11 -3.03
N ASP A 274 18.91 14.13 -2.96
CA ASP A 274 17.92 14.32 -1.91
C ASP A 274 16.73 13.32 -2.02
N ASP A 275 16.24 12.82 -0.87
CA ASP A 275 14.93 12.16 -0.68
C ASP A 275 14.57 12.18 0.84
N ASP A 276 14.70 13.35 1.50
CA ASP A 276 13.94 13.61 2.74
C ASP A 276 12.47 13.75 2.33
N GLU A 277 11.58 12.81 2.69
CA GLU A 277 10.17 12.79 2.24
C GLU A 277 9.32 13.95 2.82
N THR A 278 9.54 15.16 2.31
CA THR A 278 8.66 16.31 2.53
C THR A 278 7.48 16.26 1.56
N PRO A 279 6.24 16.51 2.01
CA PRO A 279 5.06 16.42 1.14
C PRO A 279 5.08 17.52 0.06
N GLU A 280 4.96 17.10 -1.21
CA GLU A 280 5.00 17.95 -2.41
C GLU A 280 3.83 18.95 -2.50
N ILE A 281 2.72 18.66 -1.84
CA ILE A 281 1.48 19.45 -1.89
C ILE A 281 0.92 19.69 -0.47
N SER A 282 0.21 20.79 -0.25
CA SER A 282 -0.31 21.08 1.09
C SER A 282 -1.51 20.20 1.46
N LYS A 283 -1.73 19.99 2.76
CA LYS A 283 -2.87 19.21 3.31
C LYS A 283 -4.22 19.54 2.68
N TRP A 284 -4.50 20.82 2.45
CA TRP A 284 -5.77 21.26 1.85
C TRP A 284 -5.84 20.96 0.35
N GLU A 285 -4.74 21.09 -0.37
CA GLU A 285 -4.65 20.69 -1.77
C GLU A 285 -4.81 19.17 -1.92
N SER A 286 -4.20 18.37 -1.05
CA SER A 286 -4.38 16.90 -1.04
C SER A 286 -5.85 16.53 -0.87
N ILE A 287 -6.57 17.16 0.07
CA ILE A 287 -8.01 16.92 0.28
C ILE A 287 -8.86 17.33 -0.93
N VAL A 288 -8.56 18.47 -1.55
CA VAL A 288 -9.27 18.96 -2.75
C VAL A 288 -9.01 18.03 -3.95
N TRP A 289 -7.76 17.64 -4.19
CA TRP A 289 -7.40 16.69 -5.25
C TRP A 289 -8.03 15.33 -5.04
N LEU A 290 -7.99 14.78 -3.82
CA LEU A 290 -8.62 13.51 -3.50
C LEU A 290 -10.12 13.53 -3.87
N ALA A 291 -10.83 14.60 -3.50
CA ALA A 291 -12.25 14.76 -3.82
C ALA A 291 -12.52 14.92 -5.33
N VAL A 292 -11.73 15.75 -6.03
CA VAL A 292 -11.87 15.98 -7.48
C VAL A 292 -11.58 14.70 -8.28
N LEU A 293 -10.48 14.01 -7.97
CA LEU A 293 -10.07 12.77 -8.64
C LEU A 293 -11.11 11.66 -8.40
N THR A 294 -11.60 11.51 -7.16
CA THR A 294 -12.71 10.59 -6.81
C THR A 294 -13.96 10.88 -7.66
N LEU A 295 -14.33 12.15 -7.81
CA LEU A 295 -15.50 12.55 -8.60
C LEU A 295 -15.30 12.26 -10.10
N CYS A 296 -14.11 12.55 -10.65
CA CYS A 296 -13.78 12.24 -12.05
C CYS A 296 -13.78 10.73 -12.33
N ILE A 297 -13.22 9.93 -11.42
CA ILE A 297 -13.25 8.46 -11.49
C ILE A 297 -14.68 7.95 -11.40
N SER A 298 -15.53 8.53 -10.54
CA SER A 298 -16.96 8.20 -10.43
C SER A 298 -17.69 8.37 -11.77
N VAL A 299 -17.52 9.52 -12.43
CA VAL A 299 -18.15 9.81 -13.74
C VAL A 299 -17.61 8.89 -14.85
N LEU A 300 -16.30 8.66 -14.92
CA LEU A 300 -15.75 7.74 -15.93
C LEU A 300 -16.08 6.27 -15.65
N SER A 301 -16.23 5.87 -14.38
CA SER A 301 -16.63 4.51 -14.01
C SER A 301 -18.05 4.19 -14.46
N GLU A 302 -18.98 5.14 -14.33
CA GLU A 302 -20.32 5.03 -14.92
C GLU A 302 -20.24 4.74 -16.42
N TYR A 303 -19.38 5.47 -17.14
CA TYR A 303 -19.28 5.39 -18.60
C TYR A 303 -18.53 4.14 -19.08
N LEU A 304 -17.55 3.68 -18.29
CA LEU A 304 -16.86 2.41 -18.48
C LEU A 304 -17.85 1.24 -18.30
N VAL A 305 -18.58 1.22 -17.19
CA VAL A 305 -19.52 0.16 -16.80
C VAL A 305 -20.69 0.07 -17.77
N ASP A 306 -21.33 1.19 -18.13
CA ASP A 306 -22.36 1.28 -19.18
C ASP A 306 -21.91 0.69 -20.54
N ALA A 307 -20.61 0.68 -20.80
CA ALA A 307 -20.06 0.31 -22.09
C ALA A 307 -19.55 -1.14 -22.18
N ILE A 308 -19.43 -1.87 -21.06
CA ILE A 308 -18.80 -3.22 -21.02
C ILE A 308 -19.44 -4.19 -22.03
N GLU A 309 -20.77 -4.34 -22.03
CA GLU A 309 -21.46 -5.28 -22.92
C GLU A 309 -21.30 -4.88 -24.40
N GLY A 310 -21.51 -3.60 -24.71
CA GLY A 310 -21.36 -3.08 -26.08
C GLY A 310 -19.92 -3.13 -26.59
N ALA A 311 -18.94 -2.99 -25.70
CA ALA A 311 -17.52 -3.12 -26.01
C ALA A 311 -17.12 -4.59 -26.22
N SER A 312 -17.68 -5.52 -25.44
CA SER A 312 -17.51 -6.96 -25.64
C SER A 312 -17.94 -7.40 -27.04
N VAL A 313 -19.13 -6.95 -27.48
CA VAL A 313 -19.63 -7.19 -28.84
C VAL A 313 -18.76 -6.50 -29.90
N ALA A 314 -18.43 -5.22 -29.71
CA ALA A 314 -17.70 -4.42 -30.71
C ALA A 314 -16.23 -4.85 -30.91
N MET A 315 -15.57 -5.34 -29.86
CA MET A 315 -14.16 -5.79 -29.92
C MET A 315 -14.02 -7.31 -30.10
N ASN A 316 -15.13 -8.07 -30.06
CA ASN A 316 -15.15 -9.54 -30.05
C ASN A 316 -14.38 -10.18 -28.87
N ILE A 317 -14.31 -9.46 -27.74
CA ILE A 317 -13.62 -9.90 -26.51
C ILE A 317 -14.66 -10.27 -25.47
N PRO A 318 -14.60 -11.45 -24.81
CA PRO A 318 -15.61 -11.84 -23.83
C PRO A 318 -15.59 -10.94 -22.59
N ILE A 319 -16.78 -10.65 -22.02
CA ILE A 319 -16.95 -9.88 -20.78
C ILE A 319 -16.06 -10.39 -19.65
N ALA A 320 -15.83 -11.70 -19.56
CA ALA A 320 -14.93 -12.31 -18.58
C ALA A 320 -13.47 -11.86 -18.72
N PHE A 321 -12.96 -11.66 -19.94
CA PHE A 321 -11.60 -11.12 -20.15
C PHE A 321 -11.53 -9.63 -19.77
N ILE A 322 -12.56 -8.86 -20.14
CA ILE A 322 -12.68 -7.45 -19.72
C ILE A 322 -12.64 -7.36 -18.19
N SER A 323 -13.41 -8.20 -17.51
CA SER A 323 -13.59 -8.15 -16.06
C SER A 323 -12.38 -8.69 -15.28
N VAL A 324 -11.80 -9.82 -15.68
CA VAL A 324 -10.66 -10.45 -14.97
C VAL A 324 -9.32 -9.78 -15.30
N ILE A 325 -9.15 -9.21 -16.50
CA ILE A 325 -7.85 -8.69 -16.96
C ILE A 325 -7.84 -7.16 -17.08
N LEU A 326 -8.82 -6.55 -17.76
CA LEU A 326 -8.74 -5.11 -18.07
C LEU A 326 -9.13 -4.22 -16.89
N LEU A 327 -10.20 -4.55 -16.16
CA LEU A 327 -10.63 -3.73 -15.02
C LEU A 327 -9.58 -3.65 -13.88
N PRO A 328 -8.93 -4.75 -13.45
CA PRO A 328 -7.98 -4.69 -12.32
C PRO A 328 -6.67 -3.98 -12.67
N ILE A 329 -6.19 -4.13 -13.91
CA ILE A 329 -5.02 -3.38 -14.42
C ILE A 329 -5.24 -1.86 -14.34
N VAL A 330 -6.48 -1.40 -14.45
CA VAL A 330 -6.85 0.02 -14.34
C VAL A 330 -7.23 0.43 -12.93
N GLY A 331 -7.84 -0.45 -12.14
CA GLY A 331 -8.09 -0.25 -10.71
C GLY A 331 -6.81 0.02 -9.93
N ASN A 332 -5.82 -0.87 -10.11
CA ASN A 332 -4.60 -0.91 -9.31
C ASN A 332 -3.40 -0.24 -10.02
N ALA A 333 -3.65 0.56 -11.07
CA ALA A 333 -2.60 1.14 -11.92
C ALA A 333 -1.53 1.94 -11.14
N ALA A 334 -1.91 2.56 -10.02
CA ALA A 334 -1.01 3.22 -9.07
C ALA A 334 -0.01 2.23 -8.46
N GLU A 335 -0.51 1.16 -7.84
CA GLU A 335 0.29 0.10 -7.22
C GLU A 335 1.21 -0.57 -8.23
N HIS A 336 0.70 -0.85 -9.43
CA HIS A 336 1.44 -1.47 -10.51
C HIS A 336 2.69 -0.64 -10.88
N ALA A 337 2.55 0.68 -10.99
CA ALA A 337 3.64 1.58 -11.31
C ALA A 337 4.66 1.68 -10.16
N SER A 338 4.19 1.91 -8.92
CA SER A 338 5.06 2.02 -7.75
C SER A 338 5.81 0.72 -7.45
N ALA A 339 5.16 -0.43 -7.58
CA ALA A 339 5.78 -1.76 -7.43
C ALA A 339 6.98 -1.94 -8.36
N ILE A 340 6.78 -1.72 -9.66
CA ILE A 340 7.85 -1.85 -10.66
C ILE A 340 8.95 -0.81 -10.40
N MET A 341 8.61 0.41 -10.00
CA MET A 341 9.56 1.46 -9.63
C MET A 341 10.44 1.04 -8.44
N PHE A 342 9.86 0.50 -7.36
CA PHE A 342 10.61 0.05 -6.19
C PHE A 342 11.55 -1.12 -6.53
N ALA A 343 11.12 -2.09 -7.34
CA ALA A 343 11.99 -3.19 -7.78
C ALA A 343 13.15 -2.71 -8.67
N VAL A 344 12.92 -1.70 -9.51
CA VAL A 344 13.95 -1.04 -10.33
C VAL A 344 14.86 -0.11 -9.50
N LYS A 345 14.40 0.41 -8.35
CA LYS A 345 15.21 1.11 -7.33
C LYS A 345 15.88 0.15 -6.32
N ASP A 346 15.83 -1.18 -6.52
CA ASP A 346 16.34 -2.23 -5.61
C ASP A 346 15.65 -2.32 -4.22
N LYS A 347 14.57 -1.57 -3.99
CA LYS A 347 13.75 -1.58 -2.76
C LYS A 347 12.76 -2.76 -2.74
N LEU A 348 13.22 -4.00 -2.98
CA LEU A 348 12.37 -5.20 -2.99
C LEU A 348 11.69 -5.53 -1.64
N VAL A 349 12.24 -5.06 -0.52
CA VAL A 349 11.59 -5.21 0.80
C VAL A 349 10.24 -4.50 0.82
N SER A 350 10.17 -3.28 0.26
CA SER A 350 8.93 -2.49 0.14
C SER A 350 7.96 -3.09 -0.87
N LEU A 351 8.45 -3.70 -1.98
CA LEU A 351 7.61 -4.39 -2.97
C LEU A 351 6.69 -5.43 -2.30
N LEU A 352 7.27 -6.28 -1.43
CA LEU A 352 6.54 -7.38 -0.81
C LEU A 352 5.62 -6.93 0.34
N PHE A 353 5.76 -5.69 0.79
CA PHE A 353 4.74 -5.03 1.60
C PHE A 353 3.62 -4.50 0.71
N LEU A 354 3.92 -3.77 -0.37
CA LEU A 354 2.93 -3.16 -1.27
C LEU A 354 2.01 -4.21 -1.93
N LEU A 355 2.57 -5.36 -2.35
CA LEU A 355 1.83 -6.43 -3.05
C LEU A 355 1.03 -7.36 -2.13
N CYS A 356 1.24 -7.28 -0.82
CA CYS A 356 0.86 -8.36 0.11
C CYS A 356 0.33 -7.85 1.46
N ALA A 357 0.39 -6.53 1.71
CA ALA A 357 -0.57 -5.86 2.58
C ALA A 357 -1.96 -5.98 1.93
N ILE A 358 -2.83 -6.78 2.53
CA ILE A 358 -4.11 -7.15 1.92
C ILE A 358 -4.97 -5.90 1.72
N ARG A 359 -5.53 -5.81 0.52
CA ARG A 359 -6.57 -4.89 0.10
C ARG A 359 -7.83 -5.71 -0.21
#